data_AF-A0A8S0V7P5-F1
#
_entry.id   AF-A0A8S0V7P5-F1
#
_cell.length_a   1.000
_cell.length_b   1.000
_cell.length_c   1.000
_cell.angle_alpha   90.00
_cell.angle_beta   90.00
_cell.angle_gamma   90.00
#
_symmetry.space_group_name_H-M   'P 1'
#
loop_
_entity.id
_entity.type
_entity.pdbx_description
1 polymer ?
#
loop_
_entity_poly.entity_id
_entity_poly.type
_entity_poly.pdbx_seq_one_letter_code
_entity_poly.pdbx_strand_id
1 'polypeptide(L)'
;MKKSMHQEGIWNVCLSRKINASRRNLAFLSCASGNPIDDCWRCDPNWKKNRQRLADCAIGFGKHAIGGRDGKIYVVTDSGDDAVNPKPGTLRYGVIQNEPLWIIFARDMGIKLKQELMMNSFKTIDGRCTSVHIAGGACITIQYVTNIIIHGLNIHDCEQKGNAYVRDSPEHYGWRTLSDGDGVSIFGGSHIWVDHCSLSNCRDGLIDVVTCCHTWPIYVGLWPTQSEPRWHFS
;
A
#
# COMPACT_ATOMS: atom_id res chain seq x y z
N MET A 1 5.29 37.23 3.21
CA MET A 1 4.73 35.92 3.63
C MET A 1 4.91 34.93 2.49
N LYS A 2 6.01 34.17 2.47
CA LYS A 2 6.28 33.16 1.43
C LYS A 2 5.56 31.87 1.83
N LYS A 3 4.40 31.59 1.22
CA LYS A 3 3.85 30.22 1.23
C LYS A 3 4.74 29.36 0.32
N SER A 4 5.23 28.27 0.87
CA SER A 4 6.18 27.36 0.24
C SER A 4 5.60 26.72 -1.03
N MET A 5 6.26 26.93 -2.17
CA MET A 5 5.98 26.28 -3.46
C MET A 5 6.06 24.75 -3.42
N HIS A 6 6.56 24.14 -2.33
CA HIS A 6 6.65 22.68 -2.21
C HIS A 6 5.30 21.99 -2.02
N GLN A 7 4.29 22.70 -1.50
CA GLN A 7 3.00 22.09 -1.17
C GLN A 7 2.04 22.03 -2.37
N GLU A 8 2.20 22.90 -3.38
CA GLU A 8 1.38 22.86 -4.60
C GLU A 8 1.79 21.73 -5.57
N GLY A 9 3.05 21.29 -5.54
CA GLY A 9 3.54 20.18 -6.37
C GLY A 9 2.98 18.81 -5.97
N ILE A 10 2.70 18.60 -4.67
CA ILE A 10 2.17 17.33 -4.14
C ILE A 10 0.74 17.07 -4.63
N TRP A 11 -0.05 18.12 -4.84
CA TRP A 11 -1.41 18.03 -5.40
C TRP A 11 -1.43 17.75 -6.91
N ASN A 12 -0.33 18.03 -7.61
CA ASN A 12 -0.25 17.91 -9.08
C ASN A 12 0.05 16.50 -9.59
N VAL A 13 0.43 15.57 -8.71
CA VAL A 13 0.68 14.16 -9.03
C VAL A 13 -0.55 13.49 -9.67
N CYS A 14 -1.76 13.94 -9.32
CA CYS A 14 -3.02 13.42 -9.87
C CYS A 14 -3.69 14.37 -10.91
N LEU A 15 -2.97 15.38 -11.45
CA LEU A 15 -3.54 16.41 -12.34
C LEU A 15 -3.25 16.23 -13.84
N SER A 16 -2.52 15.21 -14.29
CA SER A 16 -2.24 15.00 -15.72
C SER A 16 -3.26 14.11 -16.46
N ARG A 17 -4.56 14.29 -16.19
CA ARG A 17 -5.61 13.95 -17.16
C ARG A 17 -6.61 15.10 -17.17
N LYS A 18 -6.46 16.02 -18.13
CA LYS A 18 -7.53 16.96 -18.50
C LYS A 18 -8.73 16.12 -18.93
N ILE A 19 -9.68 15.90 -18.02
CA ILE A 19 -11.00 15.42 -18.40
C ILE A 19 -11.61 16.57 -19.19
N ASN A 20 -11.75 16.36 -20.50
CA ASN A 20 -12.38 17.30 -21.40
C ASN A 20 -13.87 17.36 -20.99
N ALA A 21 -14.21 18.31 -20.12
CA ALA A 21 -15.57 18.48 -19.59
C ALA A 21 -16.47 19.10 -20.67
N SER A 22 -16.84 18.27 -21.64
CA SER A 22 -17.99 18.52 -22.49
C SER A 22 -18.70 17.19 -22.67
N ARG A 23 -19.76 16.98 -21.89
CA ARG A 23 -21.08 16.54 -22.38
C ARG A 23 -22.03 16.21 -21.22
N ARG A 24 -23.05 17.06 -21.14
CA ARG A 24 -24.48 16.77 -20.86
C ARG A 24 -24.87 16.41 -19.42
N ASN A 25 -25.58 17.38 -18.81
CA ASN A 25 -26.64 17.14 -17.84
C ASN A 25 -27.52 15.97 -18.31
N LEU A 26 -27.55 14.88 -17.56
CA LEU A 26 -28.63 13.90 -17.50
C LEU A 26 -28.42 13.00 -16.28
N ALA A 27 -29.46 12.96 -15.44
CA ALA A 27 -29.71 12.02 -14.35
C ALA A 27 -28.95 12.22 -13.03
N PHE A 28 -29.76 12.50 -12.01
CA PHE A 28 -29.56 12.28 -10.58
C PHE A 28 -29.19 10.80 -10.35
N LEU A 29 -27.93 10.42 -10.54
CA LEU A 29 -27.41 9.09 -10.25
C LEU A 29 -26.53 9.22 -9.01
N SER A 30 -26.94 8.57 -7.92
CA SER A 30 -26.12 8.42 -6.72
C SER A 30 -24.73 7.96 -7.13
N CYS A 31 -23.68 8.59 -6.62
CA CYS A 31 -22.31 8.10 -6.81
C CYS A 31 -22.12 6.64 -6.34
N ALA A 32 -23.07 6.12 -5.56
CA ALA A 32 -23.13 4.75 -5.11
C ALA A 32 -23.03 3.74 -6.27
N SER A 33 -21.91 3.03 -6.30
CA SER A 33 -21.68 1.83 -7.10
C SER A 33 -22.35 0.58 -6.49
N GLY A 34 -22.90 0.72 -5.27
CA GLY A 34 -23.50 -0.36 -4.48
C GLY A 34 -22.49 -1.07 -3.57
N ASN A 35 -21.24 -0.61 -3.61
CA ASN A 35 -20.14 -1.14 -2.82
C ASN A 35 -19.84 -0.18 -1.66
N PRO A 36 -20.10 -0.55 -0.39
CA PRO A 36 -20.04 0.40 0.72
C PRO A 36 -18.62 0.94 1.02
N ILE A 37 -17.57 0.17 0.73
CA ILE A 37 -16.19 0.63 0.88
C ILE A 37 -15.87 1.68 -0.18
N ASP A 38 -16.13 1.37 -1.44
CA ASP A 38 -15.84 2.27 -2.55
C ASP A 38 -16.69 3.55 -2.46
N ASP A 39 -17.97 3.40 -2.16
CA ASP A 39 -18.91 4.51 -2.07
C ASP A 39 -18.54 5.48 -0.94
N CYS A 40 -17.91 4.99 0.14
CA CYS A 40 -17.46 5.80 1.26
C CYS A 40 -16.42 6.85 0.88
N TRP A 41 -15.46 6.52 0.00
CA TRP A 41 -14.37 7.43 -0.38
C TRP A 41 -14.48 7.95 -1.82
N ARG A 42 -14.97 7.17 -2.79
CA ARG A 42 -15.11 7.60 -4.20
C ARG A 42 -16.16 8.69 -4.36
N CYS A 43 -17.15 8.72 -3.47
CA CYS A 43 -18.23 9.72 -3.49
C CYS A 43 -17.90 11.02 -2.80
N ASP A 44 -16.71 11.14 -2.22
CA ASP A 44 -16.18 12.44 -1.84
C ASP A 44 -15.61 13.14 -3.09
N PRO A 45 -16.23 14.22 -3.62
CA PRO A 45 -15.69 14.96 -4.75
C PRO A 45 -14.30 15.58 -4.46
N ASN A 46 -13.94 15.69 -3.18
CA ASN A 46 -12.65 16.16 -2.69
C ASN A 46 -11.75 15.02 -2.16
N TRP A 47 -12.02 13.74 -2.51
CA TRP A 47 -11.22 12.61 -2.01
C TRP A 47 -9.71 12.78 -2.21
N LYS A 48 -9.29 13.46 -3.29
CA LYS A 48 -7.87 13.78 -3.54
C LYS A 48 -7.28 14.65 -2.45
N LYS A 49 -8.04 15.66 -1.98
CA LYS A 49 -7.67 16.55 -0.87
C LYS A 49 -7.79 15.86 0.49
N ASN A 50 -8.73 14.92 0.60
CA ASN A 50 -9.01 14.14 1.79
C ASN A 50 -8.47 12.71 1.66
N ARG A 51 -7.25 12.54 1.13
CA ARG A 51 -6.71 11.22 0.74
C ARG A 51 -6.76 10.21 1.90
N GLN A 52 -6.51 10.69 3.11
CA GLN A 52 -6.47 9.87 4.32
C GLN A 52 -7.85 9.36 4.80
N ARG A 53 -8.95 9.95 4.33
CA ARG A 53 -10.33 9.51 4.65
C ARG A 53 -10.59 8.06 4.22
N LEU A 54 -9.81 7.52 3.29
CA LEU A 54 -9.87 6.11 2.92
C LEU A 54 -9.75 5.19 4.14
N ALA A 55 -8.93 5.54 5.14
CA ALA A 55 -8.75 4.75 6.35
C ALA A 55 -10.03 4.62 7.21
N ASP A 56 -11.03 5.48 7.00
CA ASP A 56 -12.32 5.42 7.71
C ASP A 56 -13.34 4.51 7.00
N CYS A 57 -13.02 4.05 5.79
CA CYS A 57 -13.93 3.29 4.93
C CYS A 57 -13.75 1.77 5.05
N ALA A 58 -12.75 1.31 5.80
CA ALA A 58 -12.52 -0.11 6.02
C ALA A 58 -13.70 -0.75 6.80
N ILE A 59 -14.12 -1.93 6.37
CA ILE A 59 -15.16 -2.72 7.04
C ILE A 59 -14.65 -4.13 7.39
N GLY A 60 -15.44 -4.89 8.13
CA GLY A 60 -15.10 -6.27 8.51
C GLY A 60 -13.93 -6.33 9.49
N PHE A 61 -13.07 -7.34 9.35
CA PHE A 61 -11.92 -7.53 10.24
C PHE A 61 -10.88 -6.41 10.09
N GLY A 62 -10.71 -5.84 8.89
CA GLY A 62 -9.78 -4.73 8.65
C GLY A 62 -10.24 -3.36 9.16
N LYS A 63 -11.45 -3.22 9.74
CA LYS A 63 -12.08 -1.92 10.07
C LYS A 63 -11.28 -1.01 11.01
N HIS A 64 -10.34 -1.58 11.76
CA HIS A 64 -9.50 -0.85 12.71
C HIS A 64 -8.11 -0.53 12.16
N ALA A 65 -7.80 -0.93 10.92
CA ALA A 65 -6.56 -0.56 10.25
C ALA A 65 -6.58 0.93 9.91
N ILE A 66 -5.95 1.76 10.74
CA ILE A 66 -5.88 3.21 10.48
C ILE A 66 -4.73 3.60 9.55
N GLY A 67 -3.78 2.68 9.31
CA GLY A 67 -2.63 2.93 8.45
C GLY A 67 -1.79 4.11 8.93
N GLY A 68 -1.35 4.94 7.98
CA GLY A 68 -0.66 6.20 8.24
C GLY A 68 -1.57 7.43 8.33
N ARG A 69 -2.85 7.26 8.65
CA ARG A 69 -3.78 8.39 8.90
C ARG A 69 -3.21 9.31 9.99
N ASP A 70 -3.47 10.61 9.87
CA ASP A 70 -2.95 11.68 10.74
C ASP A 70 -1.44 11.90 10.64
N GLY A 71 -0.75 11.08 9.85
CA GLY A 71 0.65 11.20 9.49
C GLY A 71 0.90 12.15 8.33
N LYS A 72 2.20 12.38 8.04
CA LYS A 72 2.61 13.18 6.88
C LYS A 72 2.43 12.39 5.58
N ILE A 73 2.21 13.13 4.49
CA ILE A 73 2.29 12.57 3.14
C ILE A 73 3.77 12.41 2.77
N TYR A 74 4.17 11.20 2.42
CA TYR A 74 5.48 10.90 1.86
C TYR A 74 5.33 10.53 0.38
N VAL A 75 6.12 11.15 -0.49
CA VAL A 75 6.03 10.95 -1.94
C VAL A 75 7.22 10.12 -2.42
N VAL A 76 6.95 8.95 -2.97
CA VAL A 76 7.94 8.11 -3.65
C VAL A 76 8.22 8.71 -5.02
N THR A 77 9.48 9.04 -5.26
CA THR A 77 9.98 9.65 -6.51
C THR A 77 11.02 8.78 -7.21
N ASP A 78 11.60 7.83 -6.49
CA ASP A 78 12.63 6.90 -6.97
C ASP A 78 12.15 5.46 -6.80
N SER A 79 12.25 4.67 -7.87
CA SER A 79 11.86 3.26 -7.90
C SER A 79 13.01 2.30 -7.55
N GLY A 80 14.21 2.84 -7.27
CA GLY A 80 15.35 2.06 -6.80
C GLY A 80 15.14 1.44 -5.42
N ASP A 81 15.90 0.39 -5.15
CA ASP A 81 15.86 -0.32 -3.87
C ASP A 81 17.27 -0.63 -3.34
N ASP A 82 17.44 -0.44 -2.03
CA ASP A 82 18.59 -0.87 -1.24
C ASP A 82 18.09 -1.43 0.08
N ALA A 83 18.30 -2.72 0.32
CA ALA A 83 17.72 -3.44 1.44
C ALA A 83 18.20 -2.95 2.82
N VAL A 84 19.37 -2.33 2.90
CA VAL A 84 19.99 -1.90 4.16
C VAL A 84 20.07 -0.39 4.28
N ASN A 85 20.36 0.33 3.19
CA ASN A 85 20.56 1.78 3.20
C ASN A 85 19.64 2.47 2.17
N PRO A 86 18.30 2.41 2.38
CA PRO A 86 17.37 3.00 1.44
C PRO A 86 17.50 4.52 1.41
N LYS A 87 17.43 5.10 0.20
CA LYS A 87 17.56 6.55 0.00
C LYS A 87 16.21 7.25 0.22
N PRO A 88 16.19 8.47 0.78
CA PRO A 88 15.00 9.31 0.75
C PRO A 88 14.45 9.44 -0.68
N GLY A 89 13.13 9.36 -0.82
CA GLY A 89 12.43 9.30 -2.11
C GLY A 89 12.13 7.87 -2.62
N THR A 90 12.73 6.83 -2.02
CA THR A 90 12.39 5.42 -2.32
C THR A 90 11.22 4.92 -1.48
N LEU A 91 10.54 3.87 -1.94
CA LEU A 91 9.47 3.22 -1.17
C LEU A 91 9.99 2.65 0.15
N ARG A 92 11.13 1.93 0.13
CA ARG A 92 11.71 1.32 1.33
C ARG A 92 12.01 2.35 2.40
N TYR A 93 12.58 3.50 2.04
CA TYR A 93 12.83 4.56 3.01
C TYR A 93 11.53 5.03 3.69
N GLY A 94 10.45 5.20 2.93
CA GLY A 94 9.16 5.65 3.49
C GLY A 94 8.54 4.64 4.46
N VAL A 95 8.52 3.35 4.10
CA VAL A 95 7.81 2.33 4.89
C VAL A 95 8.50 1.99 6.21
N ILE A 96 9.80 2.23 6.34
CA ILE A 96 10.54 1.92 7.58
C ILE A 96 10.47 3.04 8.63
N GLN A 97 10.05 4.26 8.28
CA GLN A 97 10.10 5.38 9.24
C GLN A 97 9.27 5.12 10.51
N ASN A 98 9.70 5.68 11.64
CA ASN A 98 9.02 5.49 12.93
C ASN A 98 7.68 6.24 12.99
N GLU A 99 7.57 7.39 12.32
CA GLU A 99 6.33 8.17 12.27
C GLU A 99 5.25 7.56 11.36
N PRO A 100 3.96 7.82 11.62
CA PRO A 100 2.89 7.46 10.71
C PRO A 100 3.08 8.16 9.36
N LEU A 101 2.98 7.42 8.26
CA LEU A 101 3.15 7.97 6.92
C LEU A 101 2.09 7.47 5.94
N TRP A 102 1.53 8.43 5.20
CA TRP A 102 0.69 8.16 4.03
C TRP A 102 1.54 8.26 2.77
N ILE A 103 1.95 7.11 2.25
CA ILE A 103 2.91 6.95 1.15
C ILE A 103 2.17 6.97 -0.18
N ILE A 104 2.62 7.84 -1.07
CA ILE A 104 2.03 8.10 -2.39
C ILE A 104 3.13 8.04 -3.45
N PHE A 105 2.75 7.96 -4.72
CA PHE A 105 3.71 7.80 -5.81
C PHE A 105 3.64 8.99 -6.76
N ALA A 106 4.79 9.57 -7.12
CA ALA A 106 4.84 10.76 -7.97
C ALA A 106 4.43 10.50 -9.43
N ARG A 107 4.52 9.25 -9.88
CA ARG A 107 4.24 8.80 -11.26
C ARG A 107 4.06 7.28 -11.27
N ASP A 108 3.64 6.77 -12.42
CA ASP A 108 3.66 5.33 -12.70
C ASP A 108 5.09 4.80 -12.54
N MET A 109 5.24 3.66 -11.87
CA MET A 109 6.56 3.08 -11.62
C MET A 109 6.52 1.58 -11.38
N GLY A 110 7.55 0.90 -11.88
CA GLY A 110 7.88 -0.47 -11.53
C GLY A 110 8.99 -0.50 -10.49
N ILE A 111 8.72 -1.10 -9.33
CA ILE A 111 9.64 -1.22 -8.21
C ILE A 111 10.05 -2.69 -8.11
N LYS A 112 11.32 -2.97 -8.43
CA LYS A 112 11.91 -4.30 -8.26
C LYS A 112 12.67 -4.33 -6.94
N LEU A 113 12.06 -4.94 -5.93
CA LEU A 113 12.67 -5.07 -4.61
C LEU A 113 13.76 -6.14 -4.65
N LYS A 114 14.93 -5.81 -4.10
CA LYS A 114 16.07 -6.72 -4.01
C LYS A 114 15.87 -7.79 -2.93
N GLN A 115 15.15 -7.42 -1.88
CA GLN A 115 14.83 -8.24 -0.71
C GLN A 115 13.43 -7.85 -0.22
N GLU A 116 12.81 -8.68 0.63
CA GLU A 116 11.47 -8.42 1.20
C GLU A 116 11.32 -6.96 1.68
N LEU A 117 10.20 -6.33 1.33
CA LEU A 117 9.87 -5.00 1.83
C LEU A 117 9.27 -5.13 3.23
N MET A 118 10.16 -5.23 4.22
CA MET A 118 9.79 -5.07 5.63
C MET A 118 9.46 -3.60 5.92
N MET A 119 8.52 -3.39 6.83
CA MET A 119 8.01 -2.07 7.17
C MET A 119 7.71 -1.94 8.64
N ASN A 120 7.62 -0.69 9.10
CA ASN A 120 7.20 -0.34 10.45
C ASN A 120 5.67 -0.16 10.51
N SER A 121 5.11 -0.08 11.72
CA SER A 121 3.67 0.15 11.97
C SER A 121 3.21 1.52 11.46
N PHE A 122 1.89 1.69 11.33
CA PHE A 122 1.23 2.95 10.94
C PHE A 122 1.64 3.46 9.55
N LYS A 123 1.50 2.59 8.55
CA LYS A 123 1.83 2.91 7.15
C LYS A 123 0.62 2.70 6.26
N THR A 124 0.42 3.66 5.36
CA THR A 124 -0.48 3.48 4.23
C THR A 124 0.33 3.56 2.95
N ILE A 125 0.30 2.53 2.12
CA ILE A 125 0.83 2.58 0.75
C ILE A 125 -0.38 2.71 -0.18
N ASP A 126 -0.53 3.88 -0.80
CA ASP A 126 -1.72 4.23 -1.57
C ASP A 126 -1.34 4.59 -3.01
N GLY A 127 -1.59 3.61 -3.89
CA GLY A 127 -1.33 3.67 -5.34
C GLY A 127 -2.38 4.43 -6.15
N ARG A 128 -3.44 5.00 -5.55
CA ARG A 128 -4.45 5.74 -6.33
C ARG A 128 -3.82 6.86 -7.16
N CYS A 129 -4.34 7.02 -8.38
CA CYS A 129 -3.87 7.94 -9.42
C CYS A 129 -2.59 7.54 -10.18
N THR A 130 -1.97 6.40 -9.85
CA THR A 130 -0.73 5.94 -10.50
C THR A 130 -0.79 4.43 -10.73
N SER A 131 -0.18 3.93 -11.80
CA SER A 131 0.05 2.50 -11.98
C SER A 131 1.38 2.10 -11.35
N VAL A 132 1.30 1.48 -10.17
CA VAL A 132 2.49 1.06 -9.41
C VAL A 132 2.56 -0.46 -9.44
N HIS A 133 3.70 -0.98 -9.88
CA HIS A 133 3.98 -2.40 -9.96
C HIS A 133 5.11 -2.74 -8.99
N ILE A 134 4.88 -3.65 -8.05
CA ILE A 134 5.93 -4.28 -7.25
C ILE A 134 6.13 -5.68 -7.84
N ALA A 135 7.22 -5.86 -8.59
CA ALA A 135 7.37 -7.06 -9.41
C ALA A 135 8.79 -7.47 -9.78
N GLY A 136 8.94 -8.75 -10.13
CA GLY A 136 10.18 -9.35 -10.65
C GLY A 136 11.31 -9.42 -9.61
N GLY A 137 10.97 -9.42 -8.33
CA GLY A 137 11.88 -9.40 -7.19
C GLY A 137 11.16 -9.93 -5.95
N ALA A 138 11.65 -9.62 -4.75
CA ALA A 138 10.84 -9.87 -3.56
C ALA A 138 9.61 -8.96 -3.53
N CYS A 139 8.68 -9.24 -2.63
CA CYS A 139 7.47 -8.45 -2.45
C CYS A 139 7.30 -8.02 -0.99
N ILE A 140 6.08 -7.95 -0.48
CA ILE A 140 5.77 -7.26 0.77
C ILE A 140 5.74 -8.24 1.95
N THR A 141 6.40 -7.86 3.05
CA THR A 141 6.38 -8.64 4.29
C THR A 141 6.00 -7.74 5.46
N ILE A 142 4.85 -8.03 6.08
CA ILE A 142 4.30 -7.35 7.25
C ILE A 142 4.57 -8.24 8.46
N GLN A 143 5.66 -7.97 9.17
CA GLN A 143 6.11 -8.81 10.28
C GLN A 143 6.05 -8.07 11.60
N TYR A 144 5.34 -8.60 12.60
CA TYR A 144 5.27 -8.05 13.97
C TYR A 144 4.89 -6.56 14.06
N VAL A 145 4.07 -6.07 13.12
CA VAL A 145 3.63 -4.67 13.05
C VAL A 145 2.12 -4.55 12.97
N THR A 146 1.62 -3.34 13.24
CA THR A 146 0.19 -3.06 13.24
C THR A 146 -0.18 -1.82 12.45
N ASN A 147 -1.46 -1.69 12.09
CA ASN A 147 -2.02 -0.53 11.41
C ASN A 147 -1.35 -0.30 10.05
N ILE A 148 -1.55 -1.24 9.14
CA ILE A 148 -1.06 -1.14 7.76
C ILE A 148 -2.23 -1.13 6.79
N ILE A 149 -2.19 -0.21 5.83
CA ILE A 149 -3.10 -0.19 4.69
C ILE A 149 -2.26 -0.32 3.42
N ILE A 150 -2.56 -1.32 2.58
CA ILE A 150 -1.99 -1.46 1.23
C ILE A 150 -3.16 -1.33 0.27
N HIS A 151 -3.13 -0.29 -0.56
CA HIS A 151 -4.24 0.04 -1.43
C HIS A 151 -3.82 0.37 -2.86
N GLY A 152 -4.47 -0.26 -3.83
CA GLY A 152 -4.33 0.11 -5.25
C GLY A 152 -2.97 -0.20 -5.88
N LEU A 153 -2.31 -1.29 -5.47
CA LEU A 153 -1.03 -1.73 -6.04
C LEU A 153 -1.21 -2.94 -6.97
N ASN A 154 -0.33 -3.07 -7.96
CA ASN A 154 -0.16 -4.31 -8.72
C ASN A 154 1.07 -5.05 -8.17
N ILE A 155 0.88 -6.24 -7.61
CA ILE A 155 1.93 -7.05 -7.00
C ILE A 155 2.00 -8.36 -7.77
N HIS A 156 3.09 -8.62 -8.48
CA HIS A 156 3.16 -9.81 -9.33
C HIS A 156 4.59 -10.26 -9.61
N ASP A 157 4.75 -11.47 -10.13
CA ASP A 157 6.08 -12.05 -10.43
C ASP A 157 7.01 -12.00 -9.19
N CYS A 158 6.45 -12.26 -8.01
CA CYS A 158 7.20 -12.28 -6.76
C CYS A 158 8.11 -13.51 -6.74
N GLU A 159 9.39 -13.27 -6.49
CA GLU A 159 10.45 -14.26 -6.48
C GLU A 159 11.03 -14.42 -5.08
N GLN A 160 11.55 -15.61 -4.83
CA GLN A 160 12.36 -15.89 -3.66
C GLN A 160 13.60 -14.98 -3.60
N LYS A 161 13.80 -14.30 -2.48
CA LYS A 161 15.04 -13.59 -2.13
C LYS A 161 15.42 -13.97 -0.70
N GLY A 162 16.55 -13.48 -0.21
CA GLY A 162 17.00 -13.73 1.15
C GLY A 162 18.52 -13.83 1.23
N ASN A 163 18.98 -14.42 2.33
CA ASN A 163 20.39 -14.54 2.71
C ASN A 163 21.10 -13.17 2.64
N ALA A 164 20.43 -12.17 3.22
CA ALA A 164 20.87 -10.79 3.21
C ALA A 164 20.39 -10.06 4.46
N TYR A 165 21.07 -8.97 4.77
CA TYR A 165 20.57 -8.02 5.75
C TYR A 165 19.43 -7.19 5.15
N VAL A 166 18.36 -7.04 5.91
CA VAL A 166 17.18 -6.25 5.52
C VAL A 166 16.77 -5.34 6.68
N ARG A 167 16.57 -4.07 6.35
CA ARG A 167 16.13 -3.03 7.27
C ARG A 167 14.62 -2.99 7.39
N ASP A 168 14.11 -2.95 8.62
CA ASP A 168 12.69 -2.80 8.97
C ASP A 168 12.35 -1.47 9.66
N SER A 169 13.35 -0.79 10.22
CA SER A 169 13.21 0.50 10.90
C SER A 169 14.46 1.37 10.70
N PRO A 170 14.44 2.66 11.08
CA PRO A 170 15.62 3.52 10.94
C PRO A 170 16.77 3.05 11.83
N GLU A 171 16.48 2.38 12.96
CA GLU A 171 17.47 1.94 13.93
C GLU A 171 17.85 0.45 13.80
N HIS A 172 17.02 -0.38 13.16
CA HIS A 172 17.24 -1.83 13.11
C HIS A 172 17.26 -2.40 11.68
N TYR A 173 18.16 -3.35 11.47
CA TYR A 173 18.16 -4.28 10.34
C TYR A 173 18.66 -5.65 10.82
N GLY A 174 18.11 -6.70 10.24
CA GLY A 174 18.40 -8.08 10.65
C GLY A 174 18.77 -8.97 9.47
N TRP A 175 19.40 -10.11 9.76
CA TRP A 175 19.63 -11.14 8.75
C TRP A 175 18.31 -11.85 8.40
N ARG A 176 18.00 -11.93 7.11
CA ARG A 176 16.83 -12.65 6.60
C ARG A 176 17.29 -13.90 5.87
N THR A 177 16.67 -15.02 6.22
CA THR A 177 16.77 -16.27 5.44
C THR A 177 15.99 -16.12 4.13
N LEU A 178 15.92 -17.20 3.36
CA LEU A 178 15.09 -17.21 2.17
C LEU A 178 13.63 -16.92 2.54
N SER A 179 13.03 -15.96 1.83
CA SER A 179 11.58 -15.74 1.81
C SER A 179 10.90 -16.86 1.03
N ASP A 180 9.58 -16.94 1.07
CA ASP A 180 8.84 -17.95 0.28
C ASP A 180 8.54 -17.46 -1.14
N GLY A 181 8.41 -16.13 -1.30
CA GLY A 181 8.11 -15.50 -2.59
C GLY A 181 6.64 -15.11 -2.74
N ASP A 182 5.96 -14.86 -1.62
CA ASP A 182 4.58 -14.40 -1.60
C ASP A 182 4.42 -12.98 -2.12
N GLY A 183 3.19 -12.63 -2.55
CA GLY A 183 2.83 -11.25 -2.85
C GLY A 183 2.81 -10.35 -1.62
N VAL A 184 2.01 -10.76 -0.62
CA VAL A 184 1.93 -10.10 0.69
C VAL A 184 1.97 -11.17 1.77
N SER A 185 3.06 -11.24 2.52
CA SER A 185 3.18 -12.11 3.69
C SER A 185 2.89 -11.33 4.97
N ILE A 186 1.96 -11.82 5.79
CA ILE A 186 1.59 -11.22 7.08
C ILE A 186 1.92 -12.20 8.19
N PHE A 187 2.91 -11.86 9.01
CA PHE A 187 3.38 -12.72 10.10
C PHE A 187 3.30 -11.98 11.44
N GLY A 188 2.37 -12.39 12.30
CA GLY A 188 2.18 -11.76 13.61
C GLY A 188 1.70 -10.30 13.57
N GLY A 189 1.10 -9.87 12.46
CA GLY A 189 0.56 -8.52 12.30
C GLY A 189 -0.89 -8.39 12.75
N SER A 190 -1.34 -7.18 13.07
CA SER A 190 -2.74 -6.89 13.42
C SER A 190 -3.22 -5.58 12.83
N HIS A 191 -4.53 -5.44 12.57
CA HIS A 191 -5.11 -4.26 11.93
C HIS A 191 -4.48 -3.97 10.56
N ILE A 192 -4.62 -4.94 9.67
CA ILE A 192 -4.07 -4.89 8.31
C ILE A 192 -5.24 -4.85 7.32
N TRP A 193 -5.15 -3.97 6.32
CA TRP A 193 -6.13 -3.87 5.27
C TRP A 193 -5.44 -3.85 3.91
N VAL A 194 -5.67 -4.91 3.12
CA VAL A 194 -5.20 -5.01 1.73
C VAL A 194 -6.42 -4.87 0.83
N ASP A 195 -6.48 -3.76 0.11
CA ASP A 195 -7.66 -3.32 -0.62
C ASP A 195 -7.32 -2.94 -2.05
N HIS A 196 -8.15 -3.34 -3.01
CA HIS A 196 -8.01 -2.94 -4.42
C HIS A 196 -6.62 -3.24 -5.01
N CYS A 197 -5.93 -4.24 -4.50
CA CYS A 197 -4.66 -4.69 -5.04
C CYS A 197 -4.90 -5.80 -6.07
N SER A 198 -4.14 -5.77 -7.16
CA SER A 198 -4.05 -6.87 -8.12
C SER A 198 -2.85 -7.73 -7.75
N LEU A 199 -3.08 -9.03 -7.49
CA LEU A 199 -2.04 -9.98 -7.14
C LEU A 199 -2.03 -11.13 -8.14
N SER A 200 -0.87 -11.44 -8.74
CA SER A 200 -0.79 -12.54 -9.72
C SER A 200 0.63 -13.09 -9.88
N ASN A 201 0.75 -14.32 -10.35
CA ASN A 201 2.04 -14.96 -10.70
C ASN A 201 3.14 -14.86 -9.62
N CYS A 202 2.77 -14.87 -8.33
CA CYS A 202 3.73 -15.01 -7.25
C CYS A 202 4.26 -16.45 -7.20
N ARG A 203 5.49 -16.63 -6.71
CA ARG A 203 6.13 -17.94 -6.69
C ARG A 203 5.45 -18.93 -5.74
N ASP A 204 4.95 -18.44 -4.61
CA ASP A 204 4.18 -19.23 -3.64
C ASP A 204 2.77 -18.65 -3.46
N GLY A 205 2.46 -18.06 -2.30
CA GLY A 205 1.15 -17.46 -2.02
C GLY A 205 0.94 -16.09 -2.66
N LEU A 206 -0.31 -15.74 -2.97
CA LEU A 206 -0.64 -14.33 -3.28
C LEU A 206 -0.67 -13.51 -2.00
N ILE A 207 -1.39 -14.00 -1.00
CA ILE A 207 -1.44 -13.43 0.35
C ILE A 207 -1.32 -14.60 1.33
N ASP A 208 -0.32 -14.56 2.19
CA ASP A 208 -0.17 -15.49 3.31
C ASP A 208 -0.39 -14.77 4.64
N VAL A 209 -1.14 -15.40 5.54
CA VAL A 209 -1.49 -14.84 6.86
C VAL A 209 -1.20 -15.87 7.93
N VAL A 210 -0.06 -15.70 8.58
CA VAL A 210 0.42 -16.62 9.61
C VAL A 210 0.36 -15.95 10.98
N THR A 211 -0.32 -16.62 11.91
CA THR A 211 -0.34 -16.22 13.32
C THR A 211 0.90 -16.73 14.06
N CYS A 212 1.53 -15.86 14.83
CA CYS A 212 2.55 -16.27 15.79
C CYS A 212 2.07 -16.01 17.21
N CYS A 213 1.88 -17.11 17.96
CA CYS A 213 1.48 -17.17 19.37
C CYS A 213 0.07 -16.65 19.72
N HIS A 214 -0.57 -17.37 20.65
CA HIS A 214 -1.97 -17.22 21.12
C HIS A 214 -2.34 -15.87 21.78
N THR A 215 -1.52 -14.84 21.68
CA THR A 215 -1.69 -13.59 22.45
C THR A 215 -2.19 -12.40 21.65
N TRP A 216 -2.20 -12.43 20.32
CA TRP A 216 -2.71 -11.33 19.49
C TRP A 216 -3.62 -11.83 18.36
N PRO A 217 -4.92 -11.47 18.34
CA PRO A 217 -5.79 -11.78 17.21
C PRO A 217 -5.33 -11.01 15.97
N ILE A 218 -5.15 -11.74 14.87
CA ILE A 218 -4.88 -11.15 13.55
C ILE A 218 -6.21 -10.68 12.97
N TYR A 219 -6.23 -9.43 12.51
CA TYR A 219 -7.37 -8.81 11.86
C TYR A 219 -6.95 -8.32 10.46
N VAL A 220 -7.25 -9.12 9.43
CA VAL A 220 -6.99 -8.78 8.02
C VAL A 220 -8.30 -8.59 7.27
N GLY A 221 -8.46 -7.45 6.60
CA GLY A 221 -9.47 -7.26 5.56
C GLY A 221 -8.84 -7.45 4.18
N LEU A 222 -9.37 -8.38 3.37
CA LEU A 222 -8.95 -8.60 1.98
C LEU A 222 -10.09 -8.24 1.03
N TRP A 223 -9.85 -7.31 0.12
CA TRP A 223 -10.87 -6.86 -0.83
C TRP A 223 -10.31 -6.73 -2.25
N PRO A 224 -10.55 -7.73 -3.12
CA PRO A 224 -10.02 -7.75 -4.48
C PRO A 224 -10.86 -6.90 -5.44
N THR A 225 -10.22 -6.38 -6.49
CA THR A 225 -10.92 -5.85 -7.67
C THR A 225 -11.61 -6.98 -8.44
N GLN A 226 -12.87 -6.78 -8.85
CA GLN A 226 -13.75 -7.78 -9.48
C GLN A 226 -13.33 -8.34 -10.87
N SER A 227 -12.06 -8.27 -11.27
CA SER A 227 -11.60 -8.75 -12.57
C SER A 227 -10.46 -9.77 -12.46
N GLU A 228 -10.76 -10.94 -11.88
CA GLU A 228 -10.39 -12.29 -12.36
C GLU A 228 -10.48 -13.36 -11.24
N PRO A 229 -10.85 -14.62 -11.54
CA PRO A 229 -11.20 -15.62 -10.54
C PRO A 229 -10.05 -16.60 -10.25
N ARG A 230 -9.59 -16.65 -9.00
CA ARG A 230 -9.38 -17.86 -8.15
C ARG A 230 -8.43 -17.54 -7.01
N TRP A 231 -9.00 -17.32 -5.82
CA TRP A 231 -8.27 -17.44 -4.57
C TRP A 231 -8.30 -18.91 -4.17
N HIS A 232 -7.13 -19.55 -4.05
CA HIS A 232 -6.98 -20.76 -3.27
C HIS A 232 -6.34 -20.37 -1.95
N PHE A 233 -7.10 -20.47 -0.86
CA PHE A 233 -6.54 -20.50 0.48
C PHE A 233 -5.94 -21.90 0.67
N SER A 234 -4.62 -21.99 0.82
CA SER A 234 -3.93 -23.20 1.30
C SER A 234 -4.00 -23.29 2.81
#